data_AF-A0A7X7LTW8-F1
#
_entry.id   AF-A0A7X7LTW8-F1
#
_cell.length_a   1.000
_cell.length_b   1.000
_cell.length_c   1.000
_cell.angle_alpha   90.00
_cell.angle_beta   90.00
_cell.angle_gamma   90.00
#
_symmetry.space_group_name_H-M   'P 1'
#
loop_
_entity.id
_entity.type
_entity.pdbx_description
1 polymer ?
#
loop_
_entity_poly.entity_id
_entity_poly.type
_entity_poly.pdbx_seq_one_letter_code
_entity_poly.pdbx_strand_id
1 'polypeptide(L)'
;MAGFIGIRTPQELALYSHLTIRENLEVFGCLSGIRRRDLCERLDWASKASQVAERLDERVEHLSGGWKRRVNIAAAILHRPALLILDEPTAGVDIEARNRLHEVVANLSRDGMGVLLTTHDLDQAETLCSTVGLLQAGRLALQGEPRRLIRDAFA
;
A
#
# COMPACT_ATOMS: atom_id res chain seq x y z
N MET A 1 -0.45 -18.36 -16.45
CA MET A 1 -0.40 -17.67 -15.15
C MET A 1 -1.43 -16.56 -15.17
N ALA A 2 -2.57 -16.74 -14.50
CA ALA A 2 -3.53 -15.65 -14.34
C ALA A 2 -2.94 -14.68 -13.32
N GLY A 3 -2.24 -13.65 -13.79
CA GLY A 3 -1.75 -12.58 -12.94
C GLY A 3 -2.94 -11.74 -12.49
N PHE A 4 -3.28 -11.81 -11.20
CA PHE A 4 -4.20 -10.84 -10.61
C PHE A 4 -3.52 -9.46 -10.69
N ILE A 5 -4.08 -8.57 -11.50
CA ILE A 5 -3.70 -7.16 -11.53
C ILE A 5 -4.19 -6.56 -10.21
N GLY A 6 -3.28 -5.89 -9.49
CA GLY A 6 -3.38 -5.53 -8.07
C GLY A 6 -4.70 -4.97 -7.56
N ILE A 7 -4.93 -5.18 -6.26
CA ILE A 7 -5.98 -4.49 -5.51
C ILE A 7 -5.58 -3.01 -5.36
N ARG A 8 -6.44 -2.11 -5.87
CA ARG A 8 -6.36 -0.68 -5.59
C ARG A 8 -6.70 -0.47 -4.12
N THR A 9 -5.80 0.13 -3.35
CA THR A 9 -6.17 0.72 -2.05
C THR A 9 -6.69 2.14 -2.33
N PRO A 10 -8.01 2.40 -2.26
CA PRO A 10 -8.53 3.74 -2.50
C PRO A 10 -8.10 4.70 -1.39
N GLN A 11 -8.26 5.99 -1.63
CA GLN A 11 -8.09 7.02 -0.62
C GLN A 11 -9.06 6.82 0.57
N GLU A 12 -10.25 6.26 0.30
CA GLU A 12 -11.14 5.70 1.32
C GLU A 12 -10.75 4.25 1.66
N LEU A 13 -10.62 3.97 2.95
CA LEU A 13 -10.21 2.68 3.49
C LEU A 13 -11.33 1.66 3.33
N ALA A 14 -11.06 0.54 2.65
CA ALA A 14 -12.03 -0.54 2.48
C ALA A 14 -12.19 -1.44 3.73
N LEU A 15 -11.89 -0.96 4.94
CA LEU A 15 -11.85 -1.80 6.14
C LEU A 15 -13.21 -1.82 6.87
N TYR A 16 -13.56 -2.98 7.43
CA TYR A 16 -14.71 -3.13 8.32
C TYR A 16 -14.35 -2.65 9.73
N SER A 17 -14.88 -1.50 10.12
CA SER A 17 -14.51 -0.79 11.37
C SER A 17 -14.75 -1.60 12.65
N HIS A 18 -15.82 -2.38 12.71
CA HIS A 18 -16.21 -3.14 13.91
C HIS A 18 -15.47 -4.48 14.07
N LEU A 19 -14.72 -4.88 13.04
CA LEU A 19 -13.90 -6.09 13.07
C LEU A 19 -12.49 -5.75 13.56
N THR A 20 -11.84 -6.75 14.14
CA THR A 20 -10.41 -6.72 14.44
C THR A 20 -9.57 -6.64 13.17
N ILE A 21 -8.29 -6.29 13.29
CA ILE A 21 -7.35 -6.37 12.18
C ILE A 21 -7.31 -7.79 11.62
N ARG A 22 -7.20 -8.80 12.50
CA ARG A 22 -7.20 -10.22 12.11
C ARG A 22 -8.44 -10.59 11.30
N GLU A 23 -9.63 -10.30 11.83
CA GLU A 23 -10.89 -10.61 11.16
C GLU A 23 -11.01 -9.91 9.80
N ASN A 24 -10.59 -8.64 9.71
CA ASN A 24 -10.54 -7.93 8.42
C ASN A 24 -9.68 -8.69 7.41
N LEU A 25 -8.45 -9.06 7.81
CA LEU A 25 -7.54 -9.76 6.92
C LEU A 25 -8.06 -11.17 6.55
N GLU A 26 -8.74 -11.85 7.46
CA GLU A 26 -9.40 -13.14 7.17
C GLU A 26 -10.50 -12.98 6.12
N VAL A 27 -11.36 -11.95 6.26
CA VAL A 27 -12.42 -11.64 5.30
C VAL A 27 -11.81 -11.32 3.94
N PHE A 28 -10.83 -10.42 3.86
CA PHE A 28 -10.17 -10.06 2.61
C PHE A 28 -9.42 -11.23 1.97
N GLY A 29 -8.80 -12.09 2.77
CA GLY A 29 -8.16 -13.30 2.29
C GLY A 29 -9.16 -14.27 1.65
N CYS A 30 -10.31 -14.48 2.28
CA CYS A 30 -11.39 -15.30 1.73
C CYS A 30 -11.95 -14.70 0.43
N LEU A 31 -12.22 -13.39 0.40
CA LEU A 31 -12.72 -12.68 -0.78
C LEU A 31 -11.72 -12.71 -1.94
N SER A 32 -10.41 -12.75 -1.65
CA SER A 32 -9.35 -12.86 -2.65
C SER A 32 -9.13 -14.30 -3.14
N GLY A 33 -9.96 -15.27 -2.71
CA GLY A 33 -9.87 -16.67 -3.14
C GLY A 33 -8.72 -17.46 -2.50
N ILE A 34 -8.13 -16.97 -1.40
CA ILE A 34 -7.10 -17.71 -0.67
C ILE A 34 -7.74 -18.93 -0.02
N ARG A 35 -7.18 -20.12 -0.28
CA ARG A 35 -7.67 -21.36 0.34
C ARG A 35 -7.48 -21.29 1.84
N ARG A 36 -8.45 -21.79 2.60
CA ARG A 36 -8.44 -21.77 4.08
C ARG A 36 -7.17 -22.36 4.70
N ARG A 37 -6.58 -23.39 4.06
CA ARG A 37 -5.32 -24.00 4.50
C ARG A 37 -4.09 -23.10 4.34
N ASP A 38 -4.12 -22.18 3.37
CA ASP A 38 -3.04 -21.25 3.07
C ASP A 38 -3.23 -19.91 3.82
N LEU A 39 -4.44 -19.64 4.34
CA LEU A 39 -4.82 -18.36 4.93
C LEU A 39 -3.95 -17.96 6.13
N CYS A 40 -3.65 -18.89 7.04
CA CYS A 40 -2.82 -18.60 8.22
C CYS A 40 -1.41 -18.13 7.83
N GLU A 41 -0.78 -18.78 6.85
CA GLU A 41 0.54 -18.38 6.34
C GLU A 41 0.49 -16.99 5.69
N ARG A 42 -0.56 -16.73 4.90
CA ARG A 42 -0.74 -15.44 4.21
C ARG A 42 -0.99 -14.30 5.19
N LEU A 43 -1.79 -14.54 6.23
CA LEU A 43 -2.03 -13.59 7.32
C LEU A 43 -0.75 -13.24 8.07
N ASP A 44 0.03 -14.25 8.46
CA ASP A 44 1.28 -14.05 9.17
C ASP A 44 2.27 -13.23 8.32
N TRP A 45 2.44 -13.60 7.05
CA TRP A 45 3.29 -12.85 6.13
C TRP A 45 2.81 -11.40 5.93
N ALA A 46 1.53 -11.19 5.62
CA ALA A 46 1.00 -9.86 5.32
C ALA A 46 1.04 -8.94 6.55
N SER A 47 0.70 -9.47 7.73
CA SER A 47 0.72 -8.70 8.98
C SER A 47 2.13 -8.28 9.39
N LYS A 48 3.15 -9.11 9.12
CA LYS A 48 4.55 -8.75 9.33
C LYS A 48 5.03 -7.74 8.30
N ALA A 49 4.75 -7.98 7.01
CA ALA A 49 5.16 -7.09 5.92
C ALA A 49 4.60 -5.67 6.07
N SER A 50 3.38 -5.53 6.59
CA SER A 50 2.75 -4.22 6.85
C SER A 50 2.98 -3.69 8.28
N GLN A 51 3.79 -4.37 9.09
CA GLN A 51 4.08 -4.01 10.49
C GLN A 51 2.83 -3.89 11.41
N VAL A 52 1.84 -4.76 11.25
CA VAL A 52 0.61 -4.79 12.09
C VAL A 52 0.46 -6.04 12.97
N ALA A 53 1.43 -6.95 12.92
CA ALA A 53 1.38 -8.25 13.63
C ALA A 53 1.11 -8.13 15.15
N GLU A 54 1.61 -7.08 15.81
CA GLU A 54 1.46 -6.90 17.27
C GLU A 54 0.07 -6.40 17.70
N ARG A 55 -0.77 -5.95 16.77
CA ARG A 55 -2.08 -5.34 17.07
C ARG A 55 -3.25 -6.11 16.45
N LEU A 56 -3.03 -7.37 16.07
CA LEU A 56 -3.98 -8.17 15.28
C LEU A 56 -5.38 -8.27 15.92
N ASP A 57 -5.46 -8.28 17.24
CA ASP A 57 -6.70 -8.47 17.98
C ASP A 57 -7.39 -7.13 18.33
N GLU A 58 -6.85 -6.01 17.87
CA GLU A 58 -7.47 -4.69 18.04
C GLU A 58 -8.51 -4.39 16.96
N ARG A 59 -9.59 -3.72 17.34
CA ARG A 59 -10.63 -3.27 16.42
C ARG A 59 -10.16 -2.12 15.55
N VAL A 60 -10.51 -2.16 14.26
CA VAL A 60 -10.10 -1.14 13.28
C VAL A 60 -10.63 0.25 13.66
N GLU A 61 -11.81 0.35 14.28
CA GLU A 61 -12.38 1.64 14.71
C GLU A 61 -11.47 2.41 15.68
N HIS A 62 -10.69 1.72 16.52
CA HIS A 62 -9.77 2.33 17.49
C HIS A 62 -8.40 2.72 16.91
N LEU A 63 -8.13 2.38 15.65
CA LEU A 63 -6.85 2.67 15.01
C LEU A 63 -6.78 4.11 14.49
N SER A 64 -5.59 4.72 14.58
CA SER A 64 -5.31 5.98 13.90
C SER A 64 -5.34 5.81 12.37
N GLY A 65 -5.44 6.91 11.62
CA GLY A 65 -5.45 6.88 10.15
C GLY A 65 -4.25 6.14 9.55
N GLY A 66 -3.04 6.38 10.09
CA GLY A 66 -1.82 5.70 9.65
C GLY A 66 -1.86 4.18 9.88
N TRP A 67 -2.38 3.75 11.03
CA TRP A 67 -2.58 2.32 11.32
C TRP A 67 -3.61 1.70 10.37
N LYS A 68 -4.75 2.35 10.15
CA LYS A 68 -5.76 1.89 9.19
C LYS A 68 -5.17 1.75 7.78
N ARG A 69 -4.31 2.69 7.36
CA ARG A 69 -3.61 2.61 6.06
C ARG A 69 -2.73 1.37 5.95
N ARG A 70 -1.96 1.06 7.01
CA ARG A 70 -1.12 -0.16 7.05
C ARG A 70 -1.93 -1.45 7.05
N VAL A 71 -3.07 -1.47 7.73
CA VAL A 71 -4.01 -2.61 7.67
C VAL A 71 -4.58 -2.77 6.26
N ASN A 72 -4.91 -1.66 5.58
CA ASN A 72 -5.37 -1.70 4.19
C ASN A 72 -4.28 -2.25 3.24
N ILE A 73 -3.02 -1.87 3.45
CA ILE A 73 -1.89 -2.46 2.72
C ILE A 73 -1.80 -3.96 2.99
N ALA A 74 -1.86 -4.41 4.25
CA ALA A 74 -1.87 -5.84 4.57
C ALA A 74 -2.98 -6.58 3.81
N ALA A 75 -4.20 -6.05 3.82
CA ALA A 75 -5.33 -6.63 3.10
C ALA A 75 -5.06 -6.73 1.58
N ALA A 76 -4.50 -5.67 0.99
CA ALA A 76 -4.18 -5.61 -0.43
C ALA A 76 -3.06 -6.58 -0.84
N ILE A 77 -2.08 -6.85 0.03
CA ILE A 77 -0.97 -7.73 -0.29
C ILE A 77 -1.22 -9.21 0.04
N LEU A 78 -2.23 -9.56 0.84
CA LEU A 78 -2.51 -10.93 1.32
C LEU A 78 -2.38 -12.03 0.24
N HIS A 79 -2.89 -11.76 -0.96
CA HIS A 79 -2.88 -12.72 -2.06
C HIS A 79 -1.54 -12.78 -2.82
N ARG A 80 -0.53 -12.03 -2.37
CA ARG A 80 0.78 -11.80 -3.01
C ARG A 80 0.63 -11.35 -4.47
N PRO A 81 0.08 -10.14 -4.71
CA PRO A 81 -0.02 -9.61 -6.06
C PRO A 81 1.36 -9.47 -6.72
N ALA A 82 1.39 -9.31 -8.05
CA ALA A 82 2.61 -8.89 -8.74
C ALA A 82 2.78 -7.36 -8.74
N LEU A 83 1.69 -6.61 -8.54
CA LEU A 83 1.63 -5.16 -8.55
C LEU A 83 0.71 -4.67 -7.43
N LEU A 84 1.20 -3.75 -6.60
CA LEU A 84 0.44 -3.02 -5.59
C LEU A 84 0.17 -1.60 -6.11
N ILE A 85 -1.10 -1.18 -6.08
CA ILE A 85 -1.52 0.16 -6.53
C ILE A 85 -1.99 0.97 -5.33
N LEU A 86 -1.29 2.07 -5.06
CA LEU A 86 -1.54 2.95 -3.91
C LEU A 86 -2.00 4.33 -4.39
N ASP A 87 -3.21 4.72 -3.97
CA ASP A 87 -3.75 6.04 -4.29
C ASP A 87 -3.51 7.01 -3.12
N GLU A 88 -2.60 7.97 -3.29
CA GLU A 88 -2.26 9.00 -2.28
C GLU A 88 -2.01 8.44 -0.86
N PRO A 89 -1.11 7.43 -0.68
CA PRO A 89 -1.07 6.58 0.50
C PRO A 89 -0.76 7.30 1.82
N THR A 90 -0.20 8.50 1.76
CA THR A 90 0.19 9.27 2.95
C THR A 90 -0.59 10.57 3.11
N ALA A 91 -1.65 10.78 2.33
CA ALA A 91 -2.52 11.93 2.52
C ALA A 91 -3.18 11.89 3.92
N GLY A 92 -3.03 12.96 4.70
CA GLY A 92 -3.69 13.13 6.00
C GLY A 92 -3.14 12.28 7.14
N VAL A 93 -1.95 11.68 7.00
CA VAL A 93 -1.26 10.98 8.11
C VAL A 93 -0.14 11.85 8.67
N ASP A 94 0.20 11.66 9.95
CA ASP A 94 1.31 12.34 10.60
C ASP A 94 2.69 11.88 10.08
N ILE A 95 3.75 12.60 10.44
CA ILE A 95 5.11 12.36 9.96
C ILE A 95 5.61 10.95 10.31
N GLU A 96 5.31 10.46 11.51
CA GLU A 96 5.76 9.13 11.94
C GLU A 96 5.05 8.03 11.13
N ALA A 97 3.72 8.14 11.00
CA ALA A 97 2.93 7.22 10.19
C ALA A 97 3.36 7.21 8.72
N ARG A 98 3.71 8.39 8.17
CA ARG A 98 4.24 8.53 6.81
C ARG A 98 5.52 7.73 6.63
N ASN A 99 6.49 7.92 7.53
CA ASN A 99 7.78 7.23 7.46
C ASN A 99 7.62 5.70 7.56
N ARG A 100 6.74 5.23 8.47
CA ARG A 100 6.39 3.80 8.58
C ARG A 100 5.78 3.24 7.30
N LEU A 101 4.88 3.98 6.66
CA LEU A 101 4.29 3.58 5.38
C LEU A 101 5.34 3.53 4.28
N HIS A 102 6.24 4.51 4.23
CA HIS A 102 7.35 4.53 3.28
C HIS A 102 8.24 3.30 3.41
N GLU A 103 8.61 2.92 4.64
CA GLU A 103 9.38 1.70 4.91
C GLU A 103 8.66 0.44 4.43
N VAL A 104 7.36 0.31 4.74
CA VAL A 104 6.55 -0.83 4.28
C VAL A 104 6.56 -0.93 2.75
N VAL A 105 6.33 0.18 2.05
CA VAL A 105 6.30 0.22 0.59
C VAL A 105 7.68 -0.10 -0.01
N ALA A 106 8.75 0.49 0.54
CA ALA A 106 10.11 0.25 0.10
C ALA A 106 10.53 -1.22 0.29
N ASN A 107 10.13 -1.85 1.41
CA ASN A 107 10.42 -3.25 1.68
C ASN A 107 9.67 -4.16 0.71
N LEU A 108 8.38 -3.92 0.46
CA LEU A 108 7.60 -4.68 -0.52
C LEU A 108 8.23 -4.60 -1.91
N SER A 109 8.65 -3.40 -2.33
CA SER A 109 9.34 -3.18 -3.60
C SER A 109 10.66 -3.97 -3.67
N ARG A 110 11.46 -3.94 -2.60
CA ARG A 110 12.72 -4.69 -2.50
C ARG A 110 12.52 -6.21 -2.58
N ASP A 111 11.40 -6.70 -2.07
CA ASP A 111 10.99 -8.11 -2.14
C ASP A 111 10.44 -8.52 -3.52
N GLY A 112 10.48 -7.63 -4.51
CA GLY A 112 10.13 -7.90 -5.91
C GLY A 112 8.68 -7.58 -6.28
N MET A 113 7.91 -6.98 -5.37
CA MET A 113 6.56 -6.48 -5.66
C MET A 113 6.65 -5.21 -6.53
N GLY A 114 5.97 -5.18 -7.68
CA GLY A 114 5.79 -3.91 -8.39
C GLY A 114 4.94 -2.95 -7.55
N VAL A 115 5.32 -1.69 -7.44
CA VAL A 115 4.50 -0.67 -6.76
C VAL A 115 4.22 0.48 -7.70
N LEU A 116 2.95 0.80 -7.88
CA LEU A 116 2.48 2.01 -8.54
C LEU A 116 1.82 2.89 -7.50
N LEU A 117 2.33 4.12 -7.33
CA LEU A 117 1.74 5.08 -6.41
C LEU A 117 1.39 6.38 -7.14
N THR A 118 0.26 6.96 -6.78
CA THR A 118 -0.11 8.34 -7.16
C THR A 118 0.16 9.24 -5.96
N THR A 119 0.75 10.40 -6.25
CA THR A 119 1.04 11.40 -5.22
C THR A 119 1.16 12.78 -5.84
N HIS A 120 0.74 13.80 -5.10
CA HIS A 120 1.06 15.20 -5.35
C HIS A 120 2.28 15.68 -4.53
N ASP A 121 2.82 14.83 -3.65
CA ASP A 121 4.00 15.10 -2.83
C ASP A 121 5.27 14.67 -3.60
N LEU A 122 6.03 15.64 -4.09
CA LEU A 122 7.27 15.40 -4.83
C LEU A 122 8.36 14.77 -3.96
N ASP A 123 8.41 15.08 -2.66
CA ASP A 123 9.40 14.50 -1.74
C ASP A 123 9.13 13.01 -1.53
N GLN A 124 7.85 12.64 -1.45
CA GLN A 124 7.44 11.23 -1.44
C GLN A 124 7.86 10.53 -2.73
N ALA A 125 7.59 11.14 -3.89
CA ALA A 125 7.94 10.57 -5.18
C ALA A 125 9.46 10.37 -5.32
N GLU A 126 10.27 11.33 -4.86
CA GLU A 126 11.73 11.21 -4.85
C GLU A 126 12.22 10.10 -3.92
N THR A 127 11.58 9.94 -2.76
CA THR A 127 12.01 8.98 -1.73
C THR A 127 11.65 7.53 -2.10
N LEU A 128 10.47 7.30 -2.68
CA LEU A 128 9.93 5.95 -2.90
C LEU A 128 10.07 5.43 -4.33
N CYS A 129 10.07 6.31 -5.33
CA CYS A 129 9.97 5.89 -6.72
C CYS A 129 11.33 5.79 -7.38
N SER A 130 11.55 4.71 -8.12
CA SER A 130 12.66 4.61 -9.09
C SER A 130 12.36 5.36 -10.40
N THR A 131 11.08 5.55 -10.73
CA THR A 131 10.61 6.26 -11.92
C THR A 131 9.34 7.02 -11.60
N VAL A 132 9.26 8.27 -12.04
CA VAL A 132 8.10 9.15 -11.87
C VAL A 132 7.53 9.51 -13.25
N GLY A 133 6.22 9.62 -13.31
CA GLY A 133 5.50 10.11 -14.48
C GLY A 133 4.65 11.33 -14.11
N LEU A 134 4.73 12.40 -14.90
CA LEU A 134 3.88 13.58 -14.73
C LEU A 134 2.71 13.51 -15.70
N LEU A 135 1.50 13.49 -15.15
CA LEU A 135 0.27 13.48 -15.92
C LEU A 135 -0.26 14.91 -16.10
N GLN A 136 -0.55 15.29 -17.34
CA GLN A 136 -1.15 16.58 -17.69
C GLN A 136 -2.28 16.36 -18.69
N ALA A 137 -3.48 16.87 -18.38
CA ALA A 137 -4.67 16.74 -19.24
C ALA A 137 -4.95 15.29 -19.71
N GLY A 138 -4.77 14.31 -18.81
CA GLY A 138 -5.00 12.89 -19.10
C GLY A 138 -3.91 12.20 -19.93
N ARG A 139 -2.77 12.85 -20.17
CA ARG A 139 -1.63 12.29 -20.91
C ARG A 139 -0.38 12.29 -20.04
N LEU A 140 0.50 11.30 -20.24
CA LEU A 140 1.82 11.26 -19.63
C LEU A 140 2.71 12.27 -20.35
N ALA A 141 2.95 13.41 -19.72
CA ALA A 141 3.73 14.51 -20.27
C ALA A 141 5.23 14.25 -20.16
N LEU A 142 5.68 13.75 -19.01
CA LEU A 142 7.08 13.45 -18.73
C LEU A 142 7.20 12.12 -17.97
N GLN A 143 8.30 11.40 -18.19
CA GLN A 143 8.65 10.20 -17.44
C GLN A 143 10.16 10.09 -17.29
N GLY A 144 10.63 9.70 -16.11
CA GLY A 144 12.06 9.53 -15.85
C GLY A 144 12.38 9.35 -14.38
N GLU A 145 13.67 9.40 -14.05
CA GLU A 145 14.11 9.38 -12.66
C GLU A 145 13.61 10.63 -11.91
N PRO A 146 13.10 10.49 -10.67
CA PRO A 146 12.46 11.59 -9.94
C PRO A 146 13.30 12.88 -9.91
N ARG A 147 14.57 12.79 -9.50
CA ARG A 147 15.47 13.95 -9.40
C ARG A 147 15.63 14.71 -10.71
N ARG A 148 15.81 13.96 -11.80
CA ARG A 148 15.99 14.54 -13.13
C ARG A 148 14.68 15.18 -13.60
N LEU A 149 13.56 14.48 -13.40
CA LEU A 149 12.27 14.93 -13.88
C LEU A 149 11.76 16.15 -13.12
N ILE A 150 11.92 16.20 -11.79
CA ILE A 150 11.55 17.35 -10.96
C ILE A 150 12.36 18.59 -11.37
N ARG A 151 13.67 18.43 -11.59
CA ARG A 151 14.52 19.52 -12.09
C ARG A 151 14.09 20.00 -13.47
N ASP A 152 13.81 19.09 -14.40
CA ASP A 152 13.51 19.44 -15.79
C ASP A 152 12.07 19.98 -15.97
N ALA A 153 11.13 19.63 -15.07
CA ALA A 153 9.72 20.02 -15.15
C ALA A 153 9.37 21.35 -14.44
N PHE A 154 10.17 21.76 -13.45
CA PHE A 154 9.89 22.94 -12.60
C PHE A 154 11.03 23.98 -12.58
N ALA A 155 11.97 23.90 -13.53
CA ALA A 155 12.92 24.98 -13.83
C ALA A 155 12.28 26.03 -14.76
#